data_AF-A0A6G1S325-F1
#
_entry.id   AF-A0A6G1S325-F1
#
_cell.length_a   1.000
_cell.length_b   1.000
_cell.length_c   1.000
_cell.angle_alpha   90.00
_cell.angle_beta   90.00
_cell.angle_gamma   90.00
#
_symmetry.space_group_name_H-M   'P 1'
#
loop_
_entity.id
_entity.type
_entity.pdbx_description
1 polymer ?
#
loop_
_entity_poly.entity_id
_entity_poly.type
_entity_poly.pdbx_seq_one_letter_code
_entity_poly.pdbx_strand_id
1 'polypeptide(L)'
;MMVDSAVMLGANRLEAEEQLLDALNFETALAYHSVESFAKRNNNKMKLSQLSEIAPNIDWNKYLAGLMEEEPLKPDEELGVPVPKFIVELDKLLMEVNSKTLANYMIWRVVQDSMIYLSKRWHEPLQQCIIALTGQEYREQRLKYCLKPLMGSMSVAISSMYVKNYFDLDSKRHAEEIADYIRSEFAANLNRIDWMDRRTRGEARLKAFAMFAQIGYPDELLNATLVEEH
;
A
#
# COMPACT_ATOMS: atom_id res chain seq x y z
N MET A 1 -10.98 18.61 -10.75
CA MET A 1 -10.42 18.24 -9.43
C MET A 1 -9.15 18.99 -9.10
N MET A 2 -8.02 18.80 -9.81
CA MET A 2 -6.75 19.52 -9.55
C MET A 2 -6.93 21.03 -9.57
N VAL A 3 -7.41 21.58 -10.70
CA VAL A 3 -7.64 23.01 -10.92
C VAL A 3 -8.62 23.59 -9.88
N ASP A 4 -9.74 22.90 -9.66
CA ASP A 4 -10.74 23.37 -8.69
C ASP A 4 -10.15 23.48 -7.28
N SER A 5 -9.29 22.52 -6.90
CA SER A 5 -8.62 22.51 -5.60
C SER A 5 -7.64 23.67 -5.46
N ALA A 6 -6.85 23.95 -6.50
CA ALA A 6 -5.93 25.09 -6.49
C ALA A 6 -6.67 26.43 -6.43
N VAL A 7 -7.78 26.58 -7.17
CA VAL A 7 -8.63 27.78 -7.09
C VAL A 7 -9.26 27.94 -5.70
N MET A 8 -9.68 26.85 -5.06
CA MET A 8 -10.15 26.89 -3.66
C MET A 8 -9.05 27.29 -2.66
N LEU A 9 -7.77 27.08 -2.99
CA LEU A 9 -6.60 27.56 -2.24
C LEU A 9 -6.19 28.99 -2.62
N GLY A 10 -6.89 29.64 -3.54
CA GLY A 10 -6.66 31.04 -3.93
C GLY A 10 -5.85 31.25 -5.21
N ALA A 11 -5.56 30.20 -5.98
CA ALA A 11 -4.87 30.34 -7.26
C ALA A 11 -5.76 30.97 -8.35
N ASN A 12 -5.14 31.67 -9.31
CA ASN A 12 -5.82 32.09 -10.53
C ASN A 12 -6.15 30.86 -11.40
N ARG A 13 -7.38 30.77 -11.93
CA ARG A 13 -7.82 29.60 -12.70
C ARG A 13 -7.00 29.35 -13.96
N LEU A 14 -6.69 30.38 -14.75
CA LEU A 14 -5.96 30.21 -16.02
C LEU A 14 -4.53 29.71 -15.75
N GLU A 15 -3.87 30.30 -14.76
CA GLU A 15 -2.53 29.86 -14.34
C GLU A 15 -2.55 28.45 -13.73
N ALA A 16 -3.59 28.12 -12.96
CA ALA A 16 -3.75 26.79 -12.38
C ALA A 16 -3.98 25.71 -13.45
N GLU A 17 -4.74 26.02 -14.51
CA GLU A 17 -4.96 25.09 -15.63
C GLU A 17 -3.65 24.74 -16.34
N GLU A 18 -2.83 25.73 -16.67
CA GLU A 18 -1.52 25.53 -17.30
C GLU A 18 -0.58 24.73 -16.37
N GLN A 19 -0.40 25.19 -15.13
CA GLN A 19 0.58 24.60 -14.22
C GLN A 19 0.21 23.19 -13.74
N LEU A 20 -1.08 22.89 -13.60
CA LEU A 20 -1.53 21.56 -13.18
C LEU A 20 -1.64 20.59 -14.34
N LEU A 21 -1.72 21.07 -15.58
CA LEU A 21 -1.53 20.23 -16.76
C LEU A 21 -0.11 19.68 -16.79
N ASP A 22 0.90 20.51 -16.49
CA ASP A 22 2.29 20.04 -16.39
C ASP A 22 2.46 18.98 -15.28
N ALA A 23 1.84 19.21 -14.11
CA ALA A 23 1.87 18.25 -13.00
C ALA A 23 1.17 16.92 -13.37
N LEU A 24 0.06 16.99 -14.11
CA LEU A 24 -0.65 15.81 -14.61
C LEU A 24 0.17 15.05 -15.66
N ASN A 25 0.86 15.75 -16.55
CA ASN A 25 1.76 15.14 -17.54
C ASN A 25 2.91 14.41 -16.84
N PHE A 26 3.48 15.00 -15.79
CA PHE A 26 4.49 14.35 -14.95
C PHE A 26 3.94 13.10 -14.26
N GLU A 27 2.76 13.16 -13.66
CA GLU A 27 2.11 11.99 -13.04
C GLU A 27 1.83 10.88 -14.07
N THR A 28 1.44 11.25 -15.29
CA THR A 28 1.19 10.31 -16.39
C THR A 28 2.48 9.60 -16.81
N ALA A 29 3.60 10.32 -16.90
CA ALA A 29 4.91 9.75 -17.18
C ALA A 29 5.34 8.75 -16.08
N LEU A 30 5.17 9.11 -14.81
CA LEU A 30 5.43 8.18 -13.69
C LEU A 30 4.56 6.92 -13.77
N ALA A 31 3.27 7.08 -14.05
CA ALA A 31 2.33 5.96 -14.14
C ALA A 31 2.70 4.98 -15.27
N TYR A 32 3.15 5.48 -16.42
CA TYR A 32 3.58 4.65 -17.55
C TYR A 32 4.72 3.70 -17.18
N HIS A 33 5.66 4.15 -16.33
CA HIS A 33 6.80 3.35 -15.88
C HIS A 33 6.54 2.50 -14.62
N SER A 34 5.36 2.63 -14.00
CA SER A 34 5.03 1.95 -12.73
C SER A 34 4.53 0.51 -12.88
N VAL A 35 4.30 0.04 -14.11
CA VAL A 35 3.64 -1.25 -14.39
C VAL A 35 4.67 -2.37 -14.58
N GLU A 36 4.74 -3.29 -13.60
CA GLU A 36 5.42 -4.59 -13.72
C GLU A 36 4.55 -5.70 -13.12
N SER A 37 4.75 -6.94 -13.58
CA SER A 37 4.03 -8.10 -13.04
C SER A 37 4.40 -8.36 -11.58
N PHE A 38 3.42 -8.70 -10.74
CA PHE A 38 3.60 -8.99 -9.31
C PHE A 38 4.72 -9.99 -9.03
N ALA A 39 4.91 -11.00 -9.90
CA ALA A 39 5.96 -12.00 -9.74
C ALA A 39 7.38 -11.43 -9.82
N LYS A 40 7.60 -10.33 -10.56
CA LYS A 40 8.91 -9.66 -10.67
C LYS A 40 9.20 -8.73 -9.50
N ARG A 41 8.18 -8.31 -8.75
CA ARG A 41 8.31 -7.34 -7.66
C ARG A 41 8.98 -7.89 -6.39
N ASN A 42 8.86 -9.19 -6.13
CA ASN A 42 9.20 -9.78 -4.83
C ASN A 42 10.64 -10.26 -4.67
N ASN A 43 11.50 -10.19 -5.69
CA ASN A 43 12.85 -10.77 -5.62
C ASN A 43 13.99 -9.84 -6.09
N ASN A 44 13.76 -8.53 -6.01
CA ASN A 44 14.74 -7.54 -6.40
C ASN A 44 15.40 -6.96 -5.14
N LYS A 45 16.45 -7.63 -4.67
CA LYS A 45 17.34 -7.11 -3.62
C LYS A 45 18.57 -6.50 -4.28
N MET A 46 18.97 -5.33 -3.82
CA MET A 46 20.22 -4.68 -4.25
C MET A 46 20.83 -3.88 -3.12
N LYS A 47 22.14 -3.66 -3.19
CA LYS A 47 22.84 -2.82 -2.22
C LYS A 47 22.52 -1.35 -2.42
N LEU A 48 22.60 -0.55 -1.36
CA LEU A 48 22.45 0.91 -1.45
C LEU A 48 23.42 1.55 -2.46
N SER A 49 24.64 1.03 -2.55
CA SER A 49 25.61 1.41 -3.60
C SER A 49 25.09 1.17 -5.02
N GLN A 50 24.48 0.01 -5.27
CA GLN A 50 23.89 -0.32 -6.59
C GLN A 50 22.67 0.55 -6.91
N LEU A 51 21.87 0.89 -5.90
CA LEU A 51 20.75 1.83 -6.06
C LEU A 51 21.25 3.22 -6.51
N SER A 52 22.36 3.67 -5.91
CA SER A 52 23.00 4.94 -6.26
C SER A 52 23.62 4.92 -7.66
N GLU A 53 24.03 3.74 -8.16
CA GLU A 53 24.54 3.60 -9.54
C GLU A 53 23.42 3.70 -10.59
N ILE A 54 22.23 3.13 -10.32
CA ILE A 54 21.12 3.12 -11.27
C ILE A 54 20.31 4.43 -11.26
N ALA A 55 20.37 5.20 -10.17
CA ALA A 55 19.71 6.49 -10.00
C ALA A 55 20.64 7.48 -9.26
N PRO A 56 21.65 8.03 -9.96
CA PRO A 56 22.72 8.82 -9.35
C PRO A 56 22.33 10.26 -9.01
N ASN A 57 21.21 10.78 -9.52
CA ASN A 57 20.80 12.16 -9.28
C ASN A 57 20.04 12.34 -7.95
N ILE A 58 19.73 11.23 -7.28
CA ILE A 58 19.12 11.20 -5.96
C ILE A 58 20.20 10.88 -4.92
N ASP A 59 20.35 11.76 -3.92
CA ASP A 59 21.17 11.47 -2.74
C ASP A 59 20.40 10.52 -1.82
N TRP A 60 20.48 9.22 -2.11
CA TRP A 60 19.76 8.17 -1.37
C TRP A 60 20.17 8.10 0.10
N ASN A 61 21.43 8.36 0.43
CA ASN A 61 21.88 8.38 1.83
C ASN A 61 21.18 9.50 2.60
N LYS A 62 21.16 10.71 2.04
CA LYS A 62 20.47 11.85 2.66
C LYS A 62 18.96 11.64 2.71
N TYR A 63 18.38 11.08 1.65
CA TYR A 63 16.94 10.81 1.58
C TYR A 63 16.49 9.80 2.64
N LEU A 64 17.19 8.67 2.75
CA LEU A 64 16.85 7.61 3.70
C LEU A 64 17.15 8.01 5.15
N ALA A 65 18.28 8.67 5.40
CA ALA A 65 18.59 9.19 6.74
C ALA A 65 17.56 10.23 7.20
N GLY A 66 17.10 11.10 6.30
CA GLY A 66 16.04 12.07 6.59
C GLY A 66 14.67 11.45 6.85
N LEU A 67 14.38 10.29 6.26
CA LEU A 67 13.12 9.57 6.44
C LEU A 67 13.10 8.73 7.72
N MET A 68 14.21 8.07 8.04
CA MET A 68 14.31 7.18 9.20
C MET A 68 14.60 7.91 10.51
N GLU A 69 15.01 9.19 10.45
CA GLU A 69 15.52 9.93 11.62
C GLU A 69 16.70 9.21 12.33
N GLU A 70 17.43 8.38 11.59
CA GLU A 70 18.51 7.52 12.07
C GLU A 70 19.85 7.83 11.38
N GLU A 71 20.92 7.15 11.79
CA GLU A 71 22.23 7.27 11.15
C GLU A 71 22.18 6.83 9.67
N PRO A 72 23.04 7.41 8.81
CA PRO A 72 23.12 7.01 7.41
C PRO A 72 23.40 5.51 7.24
N LEU A 73 22.65 4.89 6.34
CA LEU A 73 22.83 3.48 6.01
C LEU A 73 24.21 3.22 5.38
N LYS A 74 24.73 2.02 5.60
CA LYS A 74 26.00 1.61 5.01
C LYS A 74 25.83 1.30 3.51
N PRO A 75 26.86 1.51 2.67
CA PRO A 75 26.76 1.25 1.23
C PRO A 75 26.47 -0.21 0.85
N ASP A 76 26.78 -1.15 1.74
CA ASP A 76 26.57 -2.58 1.59
C ASP A 76 25.21 -3.09 2.10
N GLU A 77 24.39 -2.20 2.69
CA GLU A 77 23.04 -2.51 3.17
C GLU A 77 22.15 -3.00 2.02
N GLU A 78 21.44 -4.12 2.23
CA GLU A 78 20.54 -4.71 1.23
C GLU A 78 19.15 -4.08 1.32
N LEU A 79 18.67 -3.54 0.18
CA LEU A 79 17.36 -2.94 0.05
C LEU A 79 16.48 -3.77 -0.90
N GLY A 80 15.22 -3.94 -0.52
CA GLY A 80 14.18 -4.45 -1.41
C GLY A 80 13.70 -3.34 -2.34
N VAL A 81 13.98 -3.45 -3.64
CA VAL A 81 13.58 -2.46 -4.65
C VAL A 81 12.61 -3.13 -5.63
N PRO A 82 11.29 -3.04 -5.41
CA PRO A 82 10.33 -3.86 -6.15
C PRO A 82 10.35 -3.65 -7.67
N VAL A 83 10.58 -2.42 -8.13
CA VAL A 83 10.58 -2.07 -9.56
C VAL A 83 11.83 -1.25 -9.89
N PRO A 84 13.02 -1.86 -10.05
CA PRO A 84 14.26 -1.13 -10.33
C PRO A 84 14.18 -0.24 -11.58
N LYS A 85 13.47 -0.71 -12.61
CA LYS A 85 13.27 0.05 -13.86
C LYS A 85 12.55 1.37 -13.62
N PHE A 86 11.57 1.39 -12.71
CA PHE A 86 10.87 2.62 -12.36
C PHE A 86 11.82 3.62 -11.72
N ILE A 87 12.75 3.16 -10.87
CA ILE A 87 13.74 4.04 -10.21
C ILE A 87 14.69 4.68 -11.24
N VAL A 88 15.14 3.93 -12.24
CA VAL A 88 15.96 4.45 -13.35
C VAL A 88 15.21 5.52 -14.15
N GLU A 89 13.94 5.28 -14.49
CA GLU A 89 13.15 6.26 -15.25
C GLU A 89 12.75 7.46 -14.40
N LEU A 90 12.49 7.26 -13.10
CA LEU A 90 12.26 8.35 -12.15
C LEU A 90 13.46 9.29 -12.10
N ASP A 91 14.67 8.76 -11.99
CA ASP A 91 15.91 9.55 -11.95
C ASP A 91 16.04 10.46 -13.19
N LYS A 92 15.73 9.93 -14.38
CA LYS A 92 15.70 10.71 -15.63
C LYS A 92 14.62 11.78 -15.62
N LEU A 93 13.39 11.41 -15.25
CA LEU A 93 12.26 12.34 -15.23
C LEU A 93 12.48 13.49 -14.25
N LEU A 94 13.17 13.24 -13.13
CA LEU A 94 13.53 14.28 -12.16
C LEU A 94 14.54 15.29 -12.71
N MET A 95 15.40 14.87 -13.65
CA MET A 95 16.34 15.77 -14.32
C MET A 95 15.70 16.60 -15.44
N GLU A 96 14.61 16.11 -16.03
CA GLU A 96 13.88 16.78 -17.12
C GLU A 96 12.80 17.74 -16.61
N VAL A 97 12.17 17.43 -15.47
CA VAL A 97 11.04 18.20 -14.95
C VAL A 97 11.50 19.53 -14.33
N ASN A 98 10.73 20.60 -14.59
CA ASN A 98 10.94 21.88 -13.92
C ASN A 98 10.66 21.76 -12.41
N SER A 99 11.50 22.36 -11.57
CA SER A 99 11.32 22.39 -10.11
C SER A 99 9.95 22.94 -9.69
N LYS A 100 9.37 23.89 -10.45
CA LYS A 100 8.02 24.39 -10.20
C LYS A 100 6.95 23.32 -10.41
N THR A 101 7.05 22.55 -11.50
CA THR A 101 6.15 21.44 -11.80
C THR A 101 6.27 20.34 -10.75
N LEU A 102 7.49 19.99 -10.36
CA LEU A 102 7.73 19.01 -9.30
C LEU A 102 7.13 19.46 -7.96
N ALA A 103 7.33 20.72 -7.56
CA ALA A 103 6.72 21.27 -6.36
C ALA A 103 5.18 21.25 -6.43
N ASN A 104 4.60 21.65 -7.55
CA ASN A 104 3.15 21.61 -7.76
C ASN A 104 2.59 20.18 -7.66
N TYR A 105 3.28 19.20 -8.24
CA TYR A 105 2.90 17.79 -8.13
C TYR A 105 2.97 17.31 -6.67
N MET A 106 4.07 17.57 -5.96
CA MET A 106 4.20 17.17 -4.54
C MET A 106 3.11 17.79 -3.66
N ILE A 107 2.83 19.09 -3.81
CA ILE A 107 1.76 19.76 -3.07
C ILE A 107 0.39 19.20 -3.46
N TRP A 108 0.16 18.91 -4.75
CA TRP A 108 -1.07 18.27 -5.20
C TRP A 108 -1.32 16.93 -4.50
N ARG A 109 -0.30 16.07 -4.37
CA ARG A 109 -0.42 14.79 -3.64
C ARG A 109 -0.85 15.01 -2.19
N VAL A 110 -0.25 15.98 -1.49
CA VAL A 110 -0.62 16.34 -0.12
C VAL A 110 -2.06 16.88 -0.04
N VAL A 111 -2.46 17.74 -0.98
CA VAL A 111 -3.82 18.29 -1.04
C VAL A 111 -4.83 17.18 -1.25
N GLN A 112 -4.57 16.27 -2.20
CA GLN A 112 -5.42 15.12 -2.50
C GLN A 112 -5.64 14.23 -1.27
N ASP A 113 -4.57 13.86 -0.56
CA ASP A 113 -4.66 13.04 0.65
C ASP A 113 -5.37 13.77 1.79
N SER A 114 -5.23 15.10 1.86
CA SER A 114 -5.89 15.92 2.88
C SER A 114 -7.39 16.11 2.64
N MET A 115 -7.87 15.99 1.40
CA MET A 115 -9.27 16.30 1.04
C MET A 115 -10.27 15.55 1.91
N ILE A 116 -9.95 14.33 2.34
CA ILE A 116 -10.86 13.50 3.12
C ILE A 116 -11.18 14.06 4.51
N TYR A 117 -10.30 14.90 5.05
CA TYR A 117 -10.44 15.52 6.36
C TYR A 117 -11.06 16.92 6.32
N LEU A 118 -11.28 17.48 5.12
CA LEU A 118 -11.76 18.85 4.96
C LEU A 118 -13.30 18.91 4.86
N SER A 119 -13.81 20.14 4.76
CA SER A 119 -15.25 20.39 4.66
C SER A 119 -15.86 19.85 3.35
N LYS A 120 -17.19 19.70 3.32
CA LYS A 120 -17.95 19.14 2.20
C LYS A 120 -17.56 19.69 0.82
N ARG A 121 -17.18 20.98 0.74
CA ARG A 121 -16.76 21.63 -0.52
C ARG A 121 -15.55 20.95 -1.18
N TRP A 122 -14.70 20.30 -0.40
CA TRP A 122 -13.53 19.56 -0.88
C TRP A 122 -13.87 18.12 -1.26
N HIS A 123 -14.89 17.54 -0.64
CA HIS A 123 -15.35 16.18 -0.95
C HIS A 123 -16.08 16.12 -2.29
N GLU A 124 -16.75 17.18 -2.71
CA GLU A 124 -17.54 17.19 -3.95
C GLU A 124 -16.68 16.97 -5.21
N PRO A 125 -15.56 17.70 -5.44
CA PRO A 125 -14.66 17.43 -6.56
C PRO A 125 -14.05 16.03 -6.53
N LEU A 126 -13.69 15.53 -5.34
CA LEU A 126 -13.16 14.17 -5.16
C LEU A 126 -14.21 13.12 -5.52
N GLN A 127 -15.45 13.31 -5.07
CA GLN A 127 -16.55 12.40 -5.36
C GLN A 127 -16.86 12.37 -6.86
N GLN A 128 -16.89 13.53 -7.54
CA GLN A 128 -17.08 13.59 -9.00
C GLN A 128 -15.98 12.83 -9.75
N CYS A 129 -14.73 12.95 -9.30
CA CYS A 129 -13.61 12.19 -9.86
C CYS A 129 -13.80 10.68 -9.68
N ILE A 130 -14.19 10.23 -8.48
CA ILE A 130 -14.47 8.82 -8.21
C ILE A 130 -15.62 8.30 -9.07
N ILE A 131 -16.71 9.07 -9.21
CA ILE A 131 -17.84 8.71 -10.09
C ILE A 131 -17.35 8.56 -11.54
N ALA A 132 -16.54 9.49 -12.04
CA ALA A 132 -15.99 9.43 -13.39
C ALA A 132 -15.08 8.21 -13.61
N LEU A 133 -14.33 7.78 -12.59
CA LEU A 133 -13.42 6.63 -12.67
C LEU A 133 -14.13 5.28 -12.51
N THR A 134 -15.17 5.22 -11.69
CA THR A 134 -15.80 3.95 -11.27
C THR A 134 -17.18 3.72 -11.89
N GLY A 135 -17.81 4.76 -12.41
CA GLY A 135 -19.21 4.75 -12.86
C GLY A 135 -20.23 4.63 -11.73
N GLN A 136 -19.81 4.63 -10.47
CA GLN A 136 -20.71 4.46 -9.33
C GLN A 136 -21.27 5.81 -8.88
N GLU A 137 -22.56 6.06 -9.14
CA GLU A 137 -23.25 7.29 -8.69
C GLU A 137 -23.52 7.34 -7.18
N TYR A 138 -23.24 6.26 -6.45
CA TYR A 138 -23.57 6.16 -5.03
C TYR A 138 -22.60 6.97 -4.15
N ARG A 139 -23.16 7.91 -3.39
CA ARG A 139 -22.43 8.58 -2.31
C ARG A 139 -22.36 7.64 -1.10
N GLU A 140 -21.14 7.26 -0.72
CA GLU A 140 -20.93 6.48 0.49
C GLU A 140 -21.51 7.19 1.73
N GLN A 141 -22.21 6.45 2.57
CA GLN A 141 -22.76 6.98 3.83
C GLN A 141 -21.63 7.54 4.70
N ARG A 142 -21.87 8.70 5.34
CA ARG A 142 -20.86 9.38 6.18
C ARG A 142 -20.24 8.45 7.22
N LEU A 143 -21.02 7.56 7.83
CA LEU A 143 -20.51 6.57 8.78
C LEU A 143 -19.42 5.68 8.16
N LYS A 144 -19.68 5.11 6.99
CA LYS A 144 -18.70 4.27 6.27
C LYS A 144 -17.47 5.08 5.84
N TYR A 145 -17.69 6.32 5.40
CA TYR A 145 -16.63 7.23 5.03
C TYR A 145 -15.68 7.55 6.22
N CYS A 146 -16.24 7.82 7.41
CA CYS A 146 -15.46 8.08 8.62
C CYS A 146 -14.81 6.81 9.19
N LEU A 147 -15.42 5.65 8.99
CA LEU A 147 -14.89 4.38 9.49
C LEU A 147 -13.62 3.96 8.75
N LYS A 148 -13.48 4.26 7.45
CA LYS A 148 -12.29 3.92 6.65
C LYS A 148 -10.97 4.45 7.22
N PRO A 149 -10.79 5.78 7.42
CA PRO A 149 -9.54 6.29 7.98
C PRO A 149 -9.32 5.80 9.41
N LEU A 150 -10.39 5.66 10.21
CA LEU A 150 -10.31 5.13 11.57
C LEU A 150 -9.80 3.68 11.57
N MET A 151 -10.31 2.83 10.66
CA MET A 151 -9.79 1.47 10.48
C MET A 151 -8.35 1.45 9.98
N GLY A 152 -7.91 2.47 9.22
CA GLY A 152 -6.52 2.61 8.79
C GLY A 152 -5.56 2.99 9.92
N SER A 153 -5.99 3.84 10.85
CA SER A 153 -5.15 4.36 11.93
C SER A 153 -5.29 3.64 13.27
N MET A 154 -6.44 3.02 13.54
CA MET A 154 -6.80 2.39 14.82
C MET A 154 -7.38 0.98 14.61
N SER A 155 -6.85 0.25 13.63
CA SER A 155 -7.31 -1.11 13.27
C SER A 155 -7.35 -2.05 14.48
N VAL A 156 -6.33 -2.01 15.34
CA VAL A 156 -6.21 -2.89 16.53
C VAL A 156 -7.29 -2.58 17.56
N ALA A 157 -7.48 -1.32 17.92
CA ALA A 157 -8.50 -0.91 18.88
C ALA A 157 -9.93 -1.27 18.40
N ILE A 158 -10.25 -0.94 17.14
CA ILE A 158 -11.57 -1.26 16.57
C ILE A 158 -11.79 -2.76 16.49
N SER A 159 -10.77 -3.51 16.04
CA SER A 159 -10.84 -4.97 15.96
C SER A 159 -11.03 -5.59 17.34
N SER A 160 -10.33 -5.11 18.37
CA SER A 160 -10.50 -5.56 19.76
C SER A 160 -11.94 -5.32 20.24
N MET A 161 -12.50 -4.13 19.98
CA MET A 161 -13.89 -3.83 20.33
C MET A 161 -14.87 -4.74 19.58
N TYR A 162 -14.65 -4.99 18.29
CA TYR A 162 -15.50 -5.87 17.51
C TYR A 162 -15.46 -7.31 18.05
N VAL A 163 -14.26 -7.82 18.32
CA VAL A 163 -14.05 -9.18 18.84
C VAL A 163 -14.75 -9.36 20.18
N LYS A 164 -14.57 -8.43 21.12
CA LYS A 164 -15.15 -8.50 22.47
C LYS A 164 -16.68 -8.47 22.48
N ASN A 165 -17.30 -7.80 21.51
CA ASN A 165 -18.74 -7.56 21.52
C ASN A 165 -19.53 -8.44 20.54
N TYR A 166 -18.91 -8.93 19.47
CA TYR A 166 -19.65 -9.55 18.36
C TYR A 166 -19.05 -10.86 17.85
N PHE A 167 -17.81 -11.19 18.20
CA PHE A 167 -17.18 -12.39 17.67
C PHE A 167 -17.48 -13.61 18.54
N ASP A 168 -18.06 -14.64 17.93
CA ASP A 168 -18.38 -15.90 18.60
C ASP A 168 -17.16 -16.82 18.68
N LEU A 169 -16.82 -17.23 19.90
CA LEU A 169 -15.66 -18.10 20.17
C LEU A 169 -15.86 -19.52 19.62
N ASP A 170 -17.09 -20.03 19.65
CA ASP A 170 -17.38 -21.36 19.11
C ASP A 170 -17.18 -21.39 17.59
N SER A 171 -17.51 -20.29 16.90
CA SER A 171 -17.24 -20.13 15.46
C SER A 171 -15.74 -20.15 15.13
N LYS A 172 -14.87 -19.57 15.97
CA LYS A 172 -13.40 -19.67 15.79
C LYS A 172 -12.93 -21.11 15.91
N ARG A 173 -13.36 -21.83 16.95
CA ARG A 173 -12.99 -23.24 17.16
C ARG A 173 -13.41 -24.13 15.99
N HIS A 174 -14.65 -24.00 15.52
CA HIS A 174 -15.11 -24.80 14.37
C HIS A 174 -14.34 -24.46 13.08
N ALA A 175 -13.99 -23.19 12.86
CA ALA A 175 -13.17 -22.81 11.71
C ALA A 175 -11.74 -23.38 11.80
N GLU A 176 -11.16 -23.43 13.00
CA GLU A 176 -9.85 -24.07 13.26
C GLU A 176 -9.89 -25.57 12.94
N GLU A 177 -10.92 -26.28 13.40
CA GLU A 177 -11.13 -27.70 13.07
C GLU A 177 -11.27 -27.91 11.55
N ILE A 178 -12.00 -27.05 10.85
CA ILE A 178 -12.14 -27.11 9.39
C ILE A 178 -10.79 -26.88 8.70
N ALA A 179 -10.01 -25.89 9.14
CA ALA A 179 -8.70 -25.61 8.56
C ALA A 179 -7.72 -26.79 8.75
N ASP A 180 -7.72 -27.40 9.93
CA ASP A 180 -6.92 -28.58 10.24
C ASP A 180 -7.35 -29.80 9.42
N TYR A 181 -8.67 -29.97 9.23
CA TYR A 181 -9.21 -31.01 8.37
C TYR A 181 -8.78 -30.83 6.91
N ILE A 182 -8.90 -29.61 6.36
CA ILE A 182 -8.48 -29.29 5.00
C ILE A 182 -6.98 -29.52 4.82
N ARG A 183 -6.15 -29.12 5.78
CA ARG A 183 -4.69 -29.36 5.75
C ARG A 183 -4.37 -30.85 5.72
N SER A 184 -5.07 -31.64 6.55
CA SER A 184 -4.88 -33.09 6.64
C SER A 184 -5.30 -33.80 5.36
N GLU A 185 -6.47 -33.45 4.81
CA GLU A 185 -6.96 -33.99 3.54
C GLU A 185 -6.09 -33.58 2.35
N PHE A 186 -5.59 -32.34 2.32
CA PHE A 186 -4.60 -31.92 1.32
C PHE A 186 -3.35 -32.79 1.37
N ALA A 187 -2.79 -33.01 2.56
CA ALA A 187 -1.62 -33.86 2.76
C ALA A 187 -1.89 -35.33 2.39
N ALA A 188 -3.09 -35.84 2.66
CA ALA A 188 -3.51 -37.17 2.25
C ALA A 188 -3.63 -37.28 0.72
N ASN A 189 -4.21 -36.27 0.07
CA ASN A 189 -4.40 -36.22 -1.37
C ASN A 189 -3.08 -36.13 -2.15
N LEU A 190 -2.04 -35.50 -1.58
CA LEU A 190 -0.69 -35.53 -2.16
C LEU A 190 -0.18 -36.95 -2.41
N ASN A 191 -0.63 -37.97 -1.66
CA ASN A 191 -0.21 -39.35 -1.91
C ASN A 191 -0.94 -40.00 -3.12
N ARG A 192 -2.07 -39.44 -3.53
CA ARG A 192 -2.95 -39.99 -4.58
C ARG A 192 -2.69 -39.41 -5.96
N ILE A 193 -2.05 -38.26 -6.04
CA ILE A 193 -1.69 -37.61 -7.31
C ILE A 193 -0.49 -38.31 -7.96
N ASP A 194 -0.56 -38.46 -9.28
CA ASP A 194 0.39 -39.14 -10.15
C ASP A 194 1.36 -38.17 -10.86
N TRP A 195 0.94 -36.92 -11.05
CA TRP A 195 1.72 -35.90 -11.76
C TRP A 195 2.91 -35.33 -10.96
N MET A 196 3.00 -35.56 -9.63
CA MET A 196 4.12 -35.12 -8.78
C MET A 196 5.03 -36.28 -8.38
N ASP A 197 6.35 -36.09 -8.54
CA ASP A 197 7.35 -37.05 -8.08
C ASP A 197 7.40 -37.17 -6.54
N ARG A 198 8.07 -38.21 -6.04
CA ARG A 198 8.11 -38.52 -4.60
C ARG A 198 8.81 -37.42 -3.78
N ARG A 199 9.87 -36.80 -4.31
CA ARG A 199 10.62 -35.75 -3.61
C ARG A 199 9.75 -34.51 -3.46
N THR A 200 9.15 -34.05 -4.55
CA THR A 200 8.30 -32.85 -4.55
C THR A 200 7.06 -33.04 -3.67
N ARG A 201 6.48 -34.25 -3.63
CA ARG A 201 5.39 -34.58 -2.68
C ARG A 201 5.82 -34.48 -1.22
N GLY A 202 7.04 -34.92 -0.90
CA GLY A 202 7.63 -34.79 0.44
C GLY A 202 7.73 -33.33 0.87
N GLU A 203 8.29 -32.47 0.01
CA GLU A 203 8.41 -31.03 0.27
C GLU A 203 7.04 -30.34 0.38
N ALA A 204 6.10 -30.67 -0.51
CA ALA A 204 4.74 -30.13 -0.46
C ALA A 204 4.03 -30.49 0.86
N ARG A 205 4.26 -31.70 1.38
CA ARG A 205 3.73 -32.13 2.67
C ARG A 205 4.37 -31.37 3.83
N LEU A 206 5.71 -31.20 3.83
CA LEU A 206 6.39 -30.40 4.85
C LEU A 206 5.85 -28.98 4.87
N LYS A 207 5.67 -28.35 3.70
CA LYS A 207 5.06 -27.01 3.60
C LYS A 207 3.64 -26.99 4.15
N ALA A 208 2.79 -27.97 3.78
CA ALA A 208 1.42 -28.02 4.27
C ALA A 208 1.35 -28.08 5.80
N PHE A 209 2.21 -28.88 6.46
CA PHE A 209 2.28 -28.95 7.92
C PHE A 209 2.93 -27.74 8.59
N ALA A 210 3.79 -27.01 7.87
CA ALA A 210 4.37 -25.76 8.35
C ALA A 210 3.43 -24.55 8.22
N MET A 211 2.32 -24.66 7.49
CA MET A 211 1.33 -23.58 7.36
C MET A 211 0.58 -23.37 8.68
N PHE A 212 0.62 -22.13 9.16
CA PHE A 212 -0.14 -21.67 10.32
C PHE A 212 -1.43 -20.99 9.85
N ALA A 213 -2.57 -21.39 10.41
CA ALA A 213 -3.87 -20.80 10.10
C ALA A 213 -4.15 -19.61 11.03
N GLN A 214 -4.34 -18.42 10.47
CA GLN A 214 -4.81 -17.25 11.21
C GLN A 214 -6.34 -17.13 11.05
N ILE A 215 -7.08 -17.41 12.12
CA ILE A 215 -8.55 -17.50 12.08
C ILE A 215 -9.18 -16.46 13.02
N GLY A 216 -10.00 -15.60 12.44
CA GLY A 216 -10.72 -14.55 13.16
C GLY A 216 -9.80 -13.42 13.61
N TYR A 217 -9.15 -13.58 14.75
CA TYR A 217 -8.35 -12.56 15.40
C TYR A 217 -7.16 -13.14 16.20
N PRO A 218 -6.06 -12.37 16.33
CA PRO A 218 -4.94 -12.74 17.19
C PRO A 218 -5.29 -12.51 18.66
N ASP A 219 -4.91 -13.43 19.55
CA ASP A 219 -5.38 -13.47 20.95
C ASP A 219 -4.99 -12.20 21.75
N GLU A 220 -3.96 -11.49 21.30
CA GLU A 220 -3.52 -10.19 21.79
C GLU A 220 -4.64 -9.15 21.80
N LEU A 221 -5.62 -9.24 20.89
CA LEU A 221 -6.77 -8.32 20.86
C LEU A 221 -7.69 -8.47 22.08
N LEU A 222 -7.63 -9.57 22.81
CA LEU A 222 -8.39 -9.76 24.05
C LEU A 222 -7.71 -9.09 25.25
N ASN A 223 -6.40 -8.85 25.17
CA ASN A 223 -5.62 -8.25 26.24
C ASN A 223 -5.64 -6.72 26.15
N ALA A 224 -6.24 -6.07 27.15
CA ALA A 224 -6.35 -4.61 27.17
C ALA A 224 -4.99 -3.90 27.16
N THR A 225 -4.00 -4.41 27.91
CA THR A 225 -2.67 -3.80 28.00
C THR A 225 -1.94 -3.85 26.66
N LEU A 226 -1.99 -4.98 25.96
CA LEU A 226 -1.35 -5.11 24.64
C LEU A 226 -2.04 -4.25 23.56
N VAL A 227 -3.35 -4.02 23.69
CA VAL A 227 -4.08 -3.13 22.80
C VAL A 227 -3.76 -1.66 23.06
N GLU A 228 -3.46 -1.27 24.30
CA GLU A 228 -3.10 0.11 24.67
C GLU A 228 -1.64 0.46 24.29
N GLU A 229 -0.76 -0.53 24.19
CA GLU A 229 0.64 -0.36 23.78
C GLU A 229 0.83 -0.19 22.25
N HIS A 230 -0.24 -0.35 21.46
CA HIS A 230 -0.22 -0.33 20.00
C HIS A 230 -0.84 0.95 19.42
#